data_AF-A0A841KZJ0-F1
#
_entry.id   AF-A0A841KZJ0-F1
#
_cell.length_a   1.000
_cell.length_b   1.000
_cell.length_c   1.000
_cell.angle_alpha   90.00
_cell.angle_beta   90.00
_cell.angle_gamma   90.00
#
_symmetry.space_group_name_H-M   'P 1'
#
loop_
_entity.id
_entity.type
_entity.pdbx_description
1 polymer ?
#
loop_
_entity_poly.entity_id
_entity_poly.type
_entity_poly.pdbx_seq_one_letter_code
_entity_poly.pdbx_strand_id
1 'polypeptide(L)'
;MNQEQFNYNNLLKASVENATLGNMFRIGARCIAEIGGRFFLLVEVEIGPEGSEMEQVVIFRISAALAAALLSAGVSRCQIVNTIPTPMPGTEVNLICGFVEGGNIFLVFDVENSTDELVLVRVPLCAIVG
;
A
#
# COMPACT_ATOMS: atom_id res chain seq x y z
N MET A 1 -19.48 -5.15 -25.03
CA MET A 1 -18.56 -4.11 -24.53
C MET A 1 -19.09 -2.78 -25.04
N ASN A 2 -19.39 -1.81 -24.16
CA ASN A 2 -19.95 -0.52 -24.57
C ASN A 2 -18.82 0.43 -25.04
N GLN A 3 -19.18 1.45 -25.83
CA GLN A 3 -18.25 2.36 -26.49
C GLN A 3 -17.34 3.09 -25.49
N GLU A 4 -17.86 3.44 -24.32
CA GLU A 4 -17.11 4.12 -23.26
C GLU A 4 -16.04 3.22 -22.64
N GLN A 5 -16.33 1.93 -22.44
CA GLN A 5 -15.37 1.00 -21.83
C GLN A 5 -14.30 0.53 -22.82
N PHE A 6 -14.62 0.50 -24.13
CA PHE A 6 -13.63 0.36 -25.19
C PHE A 6 -12.69 1.59 -25.25
N ASN A 7 -13.25 2.80 -25.12
CA ASN A 7 -12.47 4.04 -25.07
C ASN A 7 -11.58 4.11 -23.82
N TYR A 8 -12.06 3.71 -22.65
CA TYR A 8 -11.23 3.64 -21.44
C TYR A 8 -10.07 2.65 -21.59
N ASN A 9 -10.33 1.46 -22.13
CA ASN A 9 -9.28 0.45 -22.35
C ASN A 9 -8.25 0.89 -23.39
N ASN A 10 -8.66 1.64 -24.41
CA ASN A 10 -7.76 2.20 -25.41
C ASN A 10 -7.01 3.43 -24.90
N LEU A 11 -7.61 4.25 -24.03
CA LEU A 11 -6.92 5.34 -23.36
C LEU A 11 -5.89 4.82 -22.36
N LEU A 12 -6.21 3.75 -21.62
CA LEU A 12 -5.27 3.02 -20.75
C LEU A 12 -4.15 2.39 -21.58
N LYS A 13 -4.46 1.71 -22.69
CA LYS A 13 -3.43 1.18 -23.59
C LYS A 13 -2.57 2.28 -24.21
N ALA A 14 -3.16 3.38 -24.66
CA ALA A 14 -2.43 4.50 -25.26
C ALA A 14 -1.57 5.25 -24.22
N SER A 15 -1.98 5.30 -22.96
CA SER A 15 -1.15 5.83 -21.86
C SER A 15 -0.05 4.86 -21.44
N VAL A 16 -0.24 3.55 -21.62
CA VAL A 16 0.80 2.52 -21.43
C VAL A 16 1.77 2.46 -22.62
N GLU A 17 1.31 2.74 -23.85
CA GLU A 17 2.13 2.67 -25.08
C GLU A 17 2.89 3.98 -25.39
N ASN A 18 2.35 5.17 -25.05
CA ASN A 18 3.08 6.44 -25.15
C ASN A 18 3.94 6.75 -23.91
N ALA A 19 3.91 5.88 -22.91
CA ALA A 19 4.83 5.90 -21.81
C ALA A 19 6.19 5.33 -22.25
N THR A 20 7.02 6.18 -22.85
CA THR A 20 8.46 6.16 -22.50
C THR A 20 8.64 6.69 -21.08
N LEU A 21 7.85 6.19 -20.11
CA LEU A 21 8.08 6.26 -18.66
C LEU A 21 9.00 5.10 -18.29
N GLY A 22 10.20 5.06 -18.88
CA GLY A 22 11.23 4.16 -18.39
C GLY A 22 11.56 4.59 -16.96
N ASN A 23 11.02 3.88 -15.98
CA ASN A 23 11.40 3.89 -14.57
C ASN A 23 10.82 5.02 -13.68
N MET A 24 9.89 5.87 -14.14
CA MET A 24 9.33 6.93 -13.26
C MET A 24 8.21 6.46 -12.32
N PHE A 25 7.67 5.26 -12.53
CA PHE A 25 6.61 4.69 -11.70
C PHE A 25 6.89 3.22 -11.45
N ARG A 26 7.06 2.84 -10.18
CA ARG A 26 7.28 1.45 -9.77
C ARG A 26 6.30 1.07 -8.67
N ILE A 27 5.99 -0.22 -8.59
CA ILE A 27 5.20 -0.79 -7.50
C ILE A 27 6.18 -1.46 -6.54
N GLY A 28 6.29 -0.91 -5.32
CA GLY A 28 7.10 -1.46 -4.24
C GLY A 28 6.35 -2.56 -3.48
N ALA A 29 6.42 -2.51 -2.15
CA ALA A 29 5.76 -3.45 -1.27
C ALA A 29 4.23 -3.41 -1.41
N ARG A 30 3.61 -4.58 -1.22
CA ARG A 30 2.14 -4.72 -1.23
C ARG A 30 1.67 -5.78 -0.27
N CYS A 31 0.58 -5.49 0.43
CA CYS A 31 0.04 -6.41 1.42
C CYS A 31 -1.47 -6.22 1.62
N ILE A 32 -2.11 -7.23 2.23
CA ILE A 32 -3.53 -7.20 2.56
C ILE A 32 -3.72 -7.08 4.06
N ALA A 33 -4.40 -6.03 4.49
CA ALA A 33 -4.82 -5.82 5.87
C ALA A 33 -6.28 -6.23 6.06
N GLU A 34 -6.56 -6.92 7.16
CA GLU A 34 -7.92 -7.22 7.62
C GLU A 34 -8.17 -6.50 8.95
N ILE A 35 -9.06 -5.51 8.95
CA ILE A 35 -9.31 -4.63 10.08
C ILE A 35 -10.82 -4.58 10.35
N GLY A 36 -11.23 -5.12 11.50
CA GLY A 36 -12.65 -5.14 11.89
C GLY A 36 -13.56 -5.81 10.86
N GLY A 37 -13.09 -6.91 10.25
CA GLY A 37 -13.84 -7.65 9.21
C GLY A 37 -13.88 -6.99 7.82
N ARG A 38 -13.14 -5.89 7.62
CA ARG A 38 -12.97 -5.24 6.31
C ARG A 38 -11.56 -5.50 5.77
N PHE A 39 -11.44 -5.58 4.46
CA PHE A 39 -10.20 -5.89 3.77
C PHE A 39 -9.66 -4.68 3.00
N PHE A 40 -8.35 -4.49 3.08
CA PHE A 40 -7.64 -3.39 2.44
C PHE A 40 -6.42 -3.94 1.72
N LEU A 41 -6.23 -3.56 0.46
CA LEU A 41 -4.98 -3.75 -0.26
C LEU A 41 -4.17 -2.46 -0.11
N LEU A 42 -2.98 -2.57 0.46
CA LEU A 42 -2.00 -1.49 0.50
C LEU A 42 -0.97 -1.76 -0.60
N VAL A 43 -0.71 -0.74 -1.41
CA VAL A 43 0.28 -0.79 -2.49
C VAL A 43 1.16 0.44 -2.36
N GLU A 44 2.44 0.21 -2.16
CA GLU A 44 3.44 1.24 -2.32
C GLU A 44 3.65 1.54 -3.80
N VAL A 45 3.72 2.83 -4.09
CA VAL A 45 4.08 3.36 -5.39
C VAL A 45 5.27 4.28 -5.23
N GLU A 46 6.32 4.00 -5.99
CA GLU A 46 7.50 4.84 -6.07
C GLU A 46 7.37 5.71 -7.31
N ILE A 47 7.48 7.03 -7.14
CA ILE A 47 7.31 8.00 -8.23
C ILE A 47 8.55 8.88 -8.32
N GLY A 48 9.29 8.78 -9.43
CA GLY A 48 10.50 9.56 -9.65
C GLY A 48 11.63 8.76 -10.28
N PRO A 49 12.79 9.39 -10.50
CA PRO A 49 13.99 8.69 -10.95
C PRO A 49 14.60 7.83 -9.83
N GLU A 50 15.29 6.77 -10.22
CA GLU A 50 15.93 5.83 -9.31
C GLU A 50 16.93 6.51 -8.35
N GLY A 51 16.77 6.26 -7.05
CA GLY A 51 17.55 6.87 -5.97
C GLY A 51 17.06 8.25 -5.53
N SER A 52 15.89 8.70 -5.99
CA SER A 52 15.25 9.96 -5.59
C SER A 52 13.72 9.88 -5.74
N GLU A 53 13.17 8.68 -5.60
CA GLU A 53 11.74 8.44 -5.68
C GLU A 53 10.99 9.08 -4.50
N MET A 54 9.75 9.47 -4.78
CA MET A 54 8.76 9.74 -3.74
C MET A 54 7.93 8.49 -3.52
N GLU A 55 8.01 7.95 -2.32
CA GLU A 55 7.18 6.82 -1.89
C GLU A 55 5.80 7.30 -1.45
N GLN A 56 4.77 6.62 -1.90
CA GLN A 56 3.40 6.81 -1.44
C GLN A 56 2.73 5.45 -1.27
N VAL A 57 1.88 5.33 -0.27
CA VAL A 57 1.03 4.14 -0.11
C VAL A 57 -0.40 4.48 -0.51
N VAL A 58 -0.91 3.75 -1.50
CA VAL A 58 -2.30 3.80 -1.92
C VAL A 58 -3.06 2.65 -1.27
N ILE A 59 -4.22 2.99 -0.68
CA ILE A 59 -5.02 2.03 0.10
C ILE A 59 -6.36 1.82 -0.60
N PHE A 60 -6.61 0.60 -1.04
CA PHE A 60 -7.87 0.21 -1.67
C PHE A 60 -8.70 -0.62 -0.70
N ARG A 61 -9.92 -0.19 -0.41
CA ARG A 61 -10.90 -1.07 0.21
C ARG A 61 -11.33 -2.12 -0.80
N ILE A 62 -11.18 -3.39 -0.45
CA ILE A 62 -11.49 -4.52 -1.34
C ILE A 62 -12.54 -5.44 -0.71
N SER A 63 -13.18 -6.28 -1.54
CA SER A 63 -14.09 -7.31 -1.06
C SER A 63 -13.31 -8.48 -0.45
N ALA A 64 -13.96 -9.24 0.43
CA ALA A 64 -13.38 -10.47 0.97
C ALA A 64 -13.02 -11.49 -0.12
N ALA A 65 -13.83 -11.57 -1.19
CA ALA A 65 -13.56 -12.43 -2.33
C ALA A 65 -12.29 -12.00 -3.09
N LEU A 66 -12.10 -10.70 -3.33
CA LEU A 66 -10.89 -10.18 -3.96
C LEU A 66 -9.67 -10.37 -3.05
N ALA A 67 -9.81 -10.13 -1.75
CA ALA A 67 -8.74 -10.38 -0.79
C ALA A 67 -8.29 -11.85 -0.80
N ALA A 68 -9.24 -12.79 -0.76
CA ALA A 68 -8.94 -14.22 -0.83
C ALA A 68 -8.24 -14.60 -2.15
N ALA A 69 -8.67 -14.02 -3.28
CA ALA A 69 -8.04 -14.25 -4.57
C ALA A 69 -6.59 -13.75 -4.61
N LEU A 70 -6.32 -12.54 -4.10
CA LEU A 70 -4.98 -11.96 -4.06
C LEU A 70 -4.05 -12.70 -3.09
N LEU A 71 -4.56 -13.11 -1.92
CA LEU A 71 -3.82 -13.96 -0.97
C LEU A 71 -3.44 -15.30 -1.63
N SER A 72 -4.37 -15.90 -2.37
CA SER A 72 -4.12 -17.15 -3.09
C SER A 72 -3.13 -16.98 -4.25
N ALA A 73 -3.03 -15.77 -4.80
CA ALA A 73 -2.06 -15.39 -5.81
C ALA A 73 -0.68 -15.01 -5.23
N GLY A 74 -0.49 -15.10 -3.91
CA GLY A 74 0.79 -14.88 -3.25
C GLY A 74 1.01 -13.47 -2.70
N VAL A 75 0.01 -12.59 -2.70
CA VAL A 75 0.10 -11.32 -1.95
C VAL A 75 0.09 -11.62 -0.45
N SER A 76 1.06 -11.09 0.29
CA SER A 76 1.18 -11.32 1.73
C SER A 76 0.12 -10.55 2.53
N ARG A 77 -0.12 -10.99 3.77
CA ARG A 77 -0.87 -10.18 4.75
C ARG A 77 0.04 -9.10 5.32
N CYS A 78 -0.51 -7.92 5.55
CA CYS A 78 0.21 -6.87 6.24
C CYS A 78 0.48 -7.30 7.69
N GLN A 79 1.69 -7.05 8.18
CA GLN A 79 1.97 -7.20 9.60
C GLN A 79 1.30 -6.05 10.37
N ILE A 80 0.43 -6.37 11.33
CA ILE A 80 -0.18 -5.37 12.20
C ILE A 80 0.40 -5.54 13.61
N VAL A 81 1.10 -4.51 14.09
CA VAL A 81 1.77 -4.48 15.40
C VAL A 81 1.24 -3.33 16.26
N ASN A 82 1.60 -3.31 17.54
CA ASN A 82 1.25 -2.22 18.47
C ASN A 82 2.46 -1.40 18.90
N THR A 83 3.63 -1.66 18.33
CA THR A 83 4.90 -1.00 18.65
C THR A 83 5.58 -0.63 17.34
N ILE A 84 6.18 0.56 17.29
CA ILE A 84 6.96 1.01 16.15
C ILE A 84 8.14 0.03 15.94
N PRO A 85 8.35 -0.49 14.71
CA PRO A 85 9.52 -1.31 14.41
C PRO A 85 10.80 -0.59 14.81
N THR A 86 11.74 -1.32 15.43
CA THR A 86 13.02 -0.73 15.84
C THR A 86 14.03 -0.91 14.71
N PRO A 87 14.67 0.17 14.22
CA PRO A 87 15.77 0.05 13.27
C PRO A 87 16.88 -0.84 13.82
N MET A 88 17.40 -1.73 12.98
CA MET A 88 18.57 -2.56 13.27
C MET A 88 19.64 -2.29 12.20
N PRO A 89 20.92 -2.64 12.42
CA PRO A 89 21.94 -2.48 11.39
C PRO A 89 21.52 -3.18 10.07
N GLY A 90 21.39 -2.40 8.99
CA GLY A 90 20.91 -2.90 7.70
C GLY A 90 19.38 -2.96 7.55
N THR A 91 18.63 -2.30 8.42
CA THR A 91 17.17 -2.15 8.31
C THR A 91 16.76 -0.69 8.44
N GLU A 92 16.13 -0.15 7.41
CA GLU A 92 15.51 1.18 7.44
C GLU A 92 14.06 1.06 7.88
N VAL A 93 13.55 2.08 8.57
CA VAL A 93 12.18 2.11 9.08
C VAL A 93 11.62 3.51 8.82
N ASN A 94 10.88 3.64 7.73
CA ASN A 94 10.41 4.89 7.20
C ASN A 94 8.89 5.01 7.38
N LEU A 95 8.43 6.02 8.11
CA LEU A 95 7.00 6.31 8.22
C LEU A 95 6.52 6.97 6.92
N ILE A 96 5.70 6.27 6.13
CA ILE A 96 5.16 6.82 4.89
C ILE A 96 3.90 7.64 5.16
N CYS A 97 2.90 7.04 5.83
CA CYS A 97 1.62 7.70 6.08
C CYS A 97 0.88 7.11 7.29
N GLY A 98 -0.32 7.63 7.58
CA GLY A 98 -1.24 7.02 8.53
C GLY A 98 -2.67 7.12 8.03
N PHE A 99 -3.46 6.07 8.28
CA PHE A 99 -4.88 6.06 7.93
C PHE A 99 -5.76 5.64 9.11
N VAL A 100 -6.99 6.16 9.16
CA VAL A 100 -7.92 5.90 10.26
C VAL A 100 -8.91 4.82 9.87
N GLU A 101 -9.03 3.80 10.73
CA GLU A 101 -10.07 2.78 10.58
C GLU A 101 -10.45 2.18 11.93
N GLY A 102 -11.75 1.96 12.15
CA GLY A 102 -12.26 1.23 13.32
C GLY A 102 -11.78 1.78 14.67
N GLY A 103 -11.74 3.11 14.84
CA GLY A 103 -11.32 3.77 16.09
C GLY A 103 -9.82 3.75 16.35
N ASN A 104 -9.00 3.39 15.35
CA ASN A 104 -7.54 3.42 15.43
C ASN A 104 -6.98 4.25 14.28
N ILE A 105 -5.81 4.83 14.48
CA ILE A 105 -4.90 5.19 13.38
C ILE A 105 -3.94 4.02 13.17
N PHE A 106 -3.71 3.68 11.91
CA PHE A 106 -2.71 2.71 11.46
C PHE A 106 -1.60 3.49 10.78
N LEU A 107 -0.45 3.60 11.45
CA LEU A 107 0.75 4.18 10.86
C LEU A 107 1.38 3.14 9.94
N VAL A 108 1.64 3.51 8.69
CA VAL A 108 2.23 2.63 7.68
C VAL A 108 3.70 2.95 7.59
N PHE A 109 4.50 2.00 8.04
CA PHE A 109 5.95 2.02 7.88
C PHE A 109 6.31 1.16 6.70
N ASP A 110 7.20 1.67 5.87
CA ASP A 110 8.05 0.80 5.06
C ASP A 110 9.28 0.40 5.90
N VAL A 111 9.60 -0.90 5.85
CA VAL A 111 10.67 -1.53 6.61
C VAL A 111 11.60 -2.22 5.64
N GLU A 112 12.51 -1.45 5.07
CA GLU A 112 13.50 -1.95 4.12
C GLU A 112 14.54 -2.80 4.84
N ASN A 113 14.56 -4.09 4.54
CA ASN A 113 15.64 -5.01 4.90
C ASN A 113 16.05 -5.85 3.68
N SER A 114 16.32 -7.15 3.83
CA SER A 114 16.42 -8.07 2.68
C SER A 114 15.09 -8.27 1.92
N THR A 115 13.97 -7.93 2.55
CA THR A 115 12.64 -7.90 1.99
C THR A 115 12.01 -6.55 2.32
N ASP A 116 11.52 -5.88 1.29
CA ASP A 116 10.75 -4.64 1.37
C ASP A 116 9.31 -4.98 1.81
N GLU A 117 8.86 -4.39 2.93
CA GLU A 117 7.61 -4.76 3.61
C GLU A 117 6.89 -3.58 4.27
N LEU A 118 5.58 -3.46 4.00
CA LEU A 118 4.70 -2.54 4.72
C LEU A 118 4.25 -3.12 6.08
N VAL A 119 4.60 -2.42 7.16
CA VAL A 119 4.20 -2.74 8.53
C VAL A 119 3.22 -1.69 9.08
N LEU A 120 2.11 -2.15 9.64
CA LEU A 120 1.04 -1.30 10.17
C LEU A 120 1.14 -1.24 11.70
N VAL A 121 1.45 -0.08 12.26
CA VAL A 121 1.40 0.16 13.71
C VAL A 121 0.02 0.67 14.08
N ARG A 122 -0.74 -0.12 14.83
CA ARG A 122 -2.05 0.25 15.37
C ARG A 122 -1.88 1.15 16.58
N VAL A 123 -2.51 2.32 16.54
CA VAL A 123 -2.58 3.27 17.65
C VAL A 123 -4.06 3.60 17.92
N PRO A 124 -4.59 3.35 19.14
CA PRO A 124 -5.96 3.71 19.49
C PRO A 124 -6.18 5.23 19.42
N LEU A 125 -7.33 5.66 18.90
CA LEU A 125 -7.73 7.06 19.00
C LEU A 125 -8.21 7.39 20.41
N CYS A 126 -7.78 8.53 20.96
CA CYS A 126 -8.30 9.08 22.20
C CYS A 126 -9.54 9.95 21.93
N ALA A 127 -10.53 9.89 22.81
CA ALA A 127 -11.62 10.86 22.82
C ALA A 127 -11.17 12.13 23.56
N ILE A 128 -11.45 13.31 22.99
CA ILE A 128 -11.34 14.57 23.71
C ILE A 128 -12.65 14.77 24.47
N VAL A 129 -12.58 14.92 25.79
CA VAL A 129 -13.72 15.24 26.65
C VAL A 129 -13.60 16.70 27.07
N GLY A 130 -14.66 17.49 26.86
CA GLY A 130 -14.78 18.90 27.21
C GLY A 130 -16.20 19.28 27.56
#